data_AF-A0A7J8U4M0-F1
#
_entry.id   AF-A0A7J8U4M0-F1
#
_cell.length_a   1.000
_cell.length_b   1.000
_cell.length_c   1.000
_cell.angle_alpha   90.00
_cell.angle_beta   90.00
_cell.angle_gamma   90.00
#
_symmetry.space_group_name_H-M   'P 1'
#
loop_
_entity.id
_entity.type
_entity.pdbx_description
1 polymer ?
#
loop_
_entity_poly.entity_id
_entity_poly.type
_entity_poly.pdbx_seq_one_letter_code
_entity_poly.pdbx_strand_id
1 'polypeptide(L)'
;MELKGNGGGKWRELGDMWGAGETPRFGKIVMVEDEDGGSPPAIFMLDDNDILRYDMASNRWQKECSVPRRAPCKSSYGLVVLNEELHVMTIVNGIDSTETRRSRQQKRAGTLFMQIYHPRKKTWRCLVTKPPFRQPLDFSTTVMCPIQL
;
A
#
# COMPACT_ATOMS: atom_id res chain seq x y z
N MET A 1 -32.13 9.35 5.21
CA MET A 1 -32.29 9.58 3.76
C MET A 1 -32.13 8.22 3.08
N GLU A 2 -33.21 7.63 2.59
CA GLU A 2 -33.16 6.35 1.89
C GLU A 2 -32.84 6.60 0.41
N LEU A 3 -31.67 6.14 -0.04
CA LEU A 3 -31.31 6.09 -1.45
C LEU A 3 -31.91 4.81 -2.05
N LYS A 4 -33.04 4.94 -2.75
CA LYS A 4 -33.56 3.89 -3.63
C LYS A 4 -32.86 3.96 -4.98
N GLY A 5 -32.09 2.92 -5.32
CA GLY A 5 -31.53 2.70 -6.64
C GLY A 5 -31.24 1.21 -6.82
N ASN A 6 -31.89 0.58 -7.80
CA ASN A 6 -31.73 -0.82 -8.18
C ASN A 6 -30.25 -1.21 -8.29
N GLY A 7 -29.81 -2.15 -7.45
CA GLY A 7 -28.42 -2.60 -7.33
C GLY A 7 -27.71 -2.17 -6.04
N GLY A 8 -28.34 -1.31 -5.24
CA GLY A 8 -27.76 -0.74 -4.03
C GLY A 8 -27.82 -1.69 -2.84
N GLY A 9 -26.66 -2.21 -2.41
CA GLY A 9 -26.51 -2.80 -1.09
C GLY A 9 -27.06 -1.87 0.00
N LYS A 10 -27.75 -2.43 0.99
CA LYS A 10 -28.29 -1.65 2.10
C LYS A 10 -27.13 -1.16 2.96
N TRP A 11 -26.94 0.16 3.04
CA TRP A 11 -26.06 0.75 4.05
C TRP A 11 -26.46 0.25 5.43
N ARG A 12 -25.48 -0.21 6.20
CA ARG A 12 -25.67 -0.63 7.58
C ARG A 12 -24.80 0.23 8.49
N GLU A 13 -25.28 0.44 9.70
CA GLU A 13 -24.45 1.01 10.75
C GLU A 13 -23.32 0.05 11.08
N LEU A 14 -22.10 0.58 11.11
CA LEU A 14 -20.90 -0.10 11.55
C LEU A 14 -20.47 0.59 12.84
N GLY A 15 -20.24 -0.19 13.90
CA GLY A 15 -19.76 0.34 15.18
C GLY A 15 -18.32 0.84 15.11
N ASP A 16 -17.68 0.97 16.26
CA ASP A 16 -16.30 1.48 16.34
C ASP A 16 -15.30 0.49 15.73
N MET A 17 -14.46 0.99 14.81
CA MET A 17 -13.37 0.23 14.19
C MET A 17 -12.15 0.05 15.11
N TRP A 18 -12.09 0.85 16.18
CA TRP A 18 -10.99 0.94 17.12
C TRP A 18 -11.50 0.77 18.55
N GLY A 19 -10.65 0.27 19.43
CA GLY A 19 -10.96 0.04 20.84
C GLY A 19 -10.88 1.31 21.65
N ALA A 20 -11.45 1.30 22.85
CA ALA A 20 -11.23 2.38 23.80
C ALA A 20 -9.73 2.49 24.11
N GLY A 21 -9.14 3.66 23.82
CA GLY A 21 -7.70 3.92 23.99
C GLY A 21 -6.81 3.52 22.81
N GLU A 22 -7.36 2.89 21.77
CA GLU A 22 -6.62 2.68 20.52
C GLU A 22 -6.49 3.99 19.75
N THR A 23 -5.30 4.25 19.21
CA THR A 23 -5.08 5.41 18.35
C THR A 23 -5.59 5.10 16.94
N PRO A 24 -6.52 5.90 16.37
CA PRO A 24 -6.96 5.72 14.99
C PRO A 24 -5.79 5.83 14.03
N ARG A 25 -5.76 4.96 13.02
CA ARG A 25 -4.73 4.91 11.99
C ARG A 25 -5.29 5.39 10.65
N PHE A 26 -4.46 6.10 9.89
CA PHE A 26 -4.85 6.77 8.65
C PHE A 26 -3.96 6.35 7.47
N GLY A 27 -3.70 5.06 7.39
CA GLY A 27 -2.86 4.47 6.34
C GLY A 27 -3.52 4.43 4.96
N LYS A 28 -2.73 4.08 3.94
CA LYS A 28 -3.26 3.82 2.59
C LYS A 28 -4.05 2.51 2.59
N ILE A 29 -5.27 2.53 2.08
CA ILE A 29 -6.16 1.36 2.03
C ILE A 29 -6.22 0.81 0.61
N VAL A 30 -6.18 -0.52 0.48
CA VAL A 30 -6.39 -1.24 -0.78
C VAL A 30 -7.30 -2.45 -0.58
N MET A 31 -7.92 -2.89 -1.67
CA MET A 31 -8.80 -4.05 -1.71
C MET A 31 -8.21 -5.11 -2.63
N VAL A 32 -8.19 -6.35 -2.17
CA VAL A 32 -7.80 -7.53 -2.94
C VAL A 32 -9.07 -8.33 -3.21
N GLU A 33 -9.46 -8.37 -4.47
CA GLU A 33 -10.54 -9.24 -4.94
C GLU A 33 -10.05 -10.69 -5.02
N ASP A 34 -10.94 -11.62 -4.72
CA ASP A 34 -10.70 -13.05 -4.92
C ASP A 34 -11.06 -13.40 -6.37
N GLU A 35 -10.11 -13.89 -7.16
CA GLU A 35 -10.37 -14.28 -8.56
C GLU A 35 -11.48 -15.34 -8.68
N ASP A 36 -11.67 -16.17 -7.65
CA ASP A 36 -12.68 -17.23 -7.65
C ASP A 36 -14.10 -16.72 -7.35
N GLY A 37 -14.27 -15.43 -7.03
CA GLY A 37 -15.57 -14.75 -6.80
C GLY A 37 -16.40 -15.28 -5.61
N GLY A 38 -15.94 -16.33 -4.93
CA GLY A 38 -16.66 -16.99 -3.84
C GLY A 38 -16.46 -16.37 -2.46
N SER A 39 -15.42 -15.53 -2.29
CA SER A 39 -15.09 -14.91 -1.00
C SER A 39 -15.29 -13.40 -1.04
N PRO A 40 -15.70 -12.78 0.09
CA PRO A 40 -15.64 -11.33 0.24
C PRO A 40 -14.21 -10.82 -0.01
N PRO A 41 -14.05 -9.62 -0.60
CA PRO A 41 -12.73 -9.06 -0.85
C PRO A 41 -11.97 -8.84 0.47
N ALA A 42 -10.66 -9.01 0.43
CA ALA A 42 -9.80 -8.73 1.57
C ALA A 42 -9.35 -7.26 1.51
N ILE A 43 -9.58 -6.52 2.60
CA ILE A 43 -9.23 -5.10 2.68
C ILE A 43 -7.99 -4.96 3.56
N PHE A 44 -7.00 -4.22 3.09
CA PHE A 44 -5.74 -3.98 3.79
C PHE A 44 -5.44 -2.50 3.94
N MET A 45 -4.81 -2.14 5.05
CA MET A 45 -4.27 -0.80 5.30
C MET A 45 -2.77 -0.91 5.52
N LEU A 46 -1.99 -0.06 4.85
CA LEU A 46 -0.58 0.16 5.18
C LEU A 46 -0.47 1.42 6.03
N ASP A 47 -0.12 1.24 7.30
CA ASP A 47 0.11 2.30 8.27
C ASP A 47 1.55 2.25 8.78
N ASP A 48 2.32 3.28 8.45
CA ASP A 48 3.79 3.30 8.58
C ASP A 48 4.42 2.04 7.95
N ASN A 49 4.85 1.07 8.77
CA ASN A 49 5.46 -0.18 8.33
C ASN A 49 4.55 -1.40 8.55
N ASP A 50 3.38 -1.23 9.15
CA ASP A 50 2.47 -2.31 9.48
C ASP A 50 1.38 -2.43 8.41
N ILE A 51 1.12 -3.68 8.00
CA ILE A 51 -0.03 -4.02 7.18
C ILE A 51 -1.09 -4.56 8.12
N LEU A 52 -2.25 -3.92 8.10
CA LEU A 52 -3.44 -4.34 8.82
C LEU A 52 -4.43 -4.94 7.82
N ARG A 53 -5.12 -6.00 8.21
CA ARG A 53 -6.26 -6.57 7.49
C ARG A 53 -7.55 -6.20 8.22
N TYR A 54 -8.57 -5.82 7.46
CA TYR A 54 -9.88 -5.54 8.01
C TYR A 54 -10.67 -6.84 8.20
N ASP A 55 -11.15 -7.07 9.41
CA ASP A 55 -12.12 -8.11 9.73
C ASP A 55 -13.53 -7.53 9.70
N MET A 56 -14.28 -7.91 8.67
CA MET A 56 -15.65 -7.45 8.45
C MET A 56 -16.66 -8.01 9.47
N ALA A 57 -16.35 -9.12 10.14
CA ALA A 57 -17.24 -9.74 11.12
C ALA A 57 -17.18 -8.99 12.46
N SER A 58 -15.97 -8.66 12.93
CA SER A 58 -15.77 -7.91 14.17
C SER A 58 -15.75 -6.39 13.97
N ASN A 59 -15.71 -5.91 12.72
CA ASN A 59 -15.56 -4.50 12.38
C ASN A 59 -14.27 -3.93 12.98
N ARG A 60 -13.14 -4.61 12.78
CA ARG A 60 -11.84 -4.25 13.37
C ARG A 60 -10.69 -4.38 12.39
N TRP A 61 -9.67 -3.54 12.57
CA TRP A 61 -8.37 -3.73 11.93
C TRP A 61 -7.50 -4.65 12.78
N GLN A 62 -6.93 -5.68 12.16
CA GLN A 62 -6.03 -6.64 12.81
C GLN A 62 -4.68 -6.61 12.11
N LYS A 63 -3.59 -6.76 12.87
CA LYS A 63 -2.26 -6.81 12.27
C LYS A 63 -2.09 -8.08 11.43
N GLU A 64 -1.80 -7.91 10.15
CA GLU A 64 -1.52 -8.99 9.21
C GLU A 64 -0.03 -9.31 9.20
N CYS A 65 0.81 -8.30 8.98
CA CYS A 65 2.26 -8.43 8.91
C CYS A 65 2.92 -7.04 9.01
N SER A 66 4.24 -7.00 8.84
CA SER A 66 5.01 -5.76 8.76
C SER A 66 5.94 -5.83 7.54
N VAL A 67 6.15 -4.68 6.90
CA VAL A 67 7.05 -4.55 5.75
C VAL A 67 8.48 -4.93 6.18
N PRO A 68 9.12 -5.93 5.54
CA PRO A 68 10.38 -6.49 6.03
C PRO A 68 11.53 -5.49 6.08
N ARG A 69 11.69 -4.70 5.01
CA ARG A 69 12.71 -3.65 4.91
C ARG A 69 12.03 -2.30 5.04
N ARG A 70 12.19 -1.69 6.21
CA ARG A 70 11.63 -0.37 6.48
C ARG A 70 12.24 0.66 5.53
N ALA A 71 11.40 1.54 5.03
CA ALA A 71 11.83 2.67 4.24
C ALA A 71 12.74 3.56 5.13
N PRO A 72 13.77 4.20 4.55
CA PRO A 72 14.56 5.19 5.29
C PRO A 72 13.66 6.20 6.01
N CYS A 73 14.02 6.60 7.23
CA CYS A 73 13.26 7.56 8.03
C CYS A 73 12.86 8.76 7.14
N LYS A 74 11.55 9.05 7.07
CA LYS A 74 10.88 10.08 6.25
C LYS A 74 10.45 9.71 4.82
N SER A 75 10.70 8.49 4.35
CA SER A 75 10.18 8.06 3.04
C SER A 75 8.79 7.43 3.16
N SER A 76 7.87 7.87 2.32
CA SER A 76 6.51 7.34 2.24
C SER A 76 6.44 6.13 1.33
N TYR A 77 5.58 5.16 1.68
CA TYR A 77 5.27 4.03 0.81
C TYR A 77 4.18 4.36 -0.21
N GLY A 78 4.36 3.86 -1.42
CA GLY A 78 3.25 3.56 -2.33
C GLY A 78 2.65 2.19 -1.99
N LEU A 79 1.34 2.04 -2.12
CA LEU A 79 0.63 0.76 -2.00
C LEU A 79 -0.32 0.57 -3.17
N VAL A 80 -0.27 -0.60 -3.82
CA VAL A 80 -1.21 -1.01 -4.88
C VAL A 80 -1.39 -2.53 -4.85
N VAL A 81 -2.52 -3.01 -5.37
CA VAL A 81 -2.80 -4.44 -5.55
C VAL A 81 -2.62 -4.82 -7.00
N LEU A 82 -1.86 -5.90 -7.25
CA LEU A 82 -1.66 -6.49 -8.57
C LEU A 82 -1.61 -8.01 -8.40
N ASN A 83 -2.36 -8.76 -9.22
CA ASN A 83 -2.35 -10.23 -9.25
C ASN A 83 -2.52 -10.85 -7.84
N GLU A 84 -3.53 -10.42 -7.09
CA GLU A 84 -3.80 -10.82 -5.69
C GLU A 84 -2.69 -10.50 -4.66
N GLU A 85 -1.64 -9.76 -5.04
CA GLU A 85 -0.51 -9.42 -4.19
C GLU A 85 -0.50 -7.93 -3.82
N LEU A 86 -0.01 -7.62 -2.61
CA LEU A 86 0.20 -6.25 -2.15
C LEU A 86 1.59 -5.79 -2.56
N HIS A 87 1.66 -4.76 -3.41
CA HIS A 87 2.91 -4.14 -3.84
C HIS A 87 3.18 -2.89 -3.02
N VAL A 88 4.17 -2.97 -2.12
CA VAL A 88 4.65 -1.85 -1.30
C VAL A 88 5.89 -1.25 -1.98
N MET A 89 5.79 0.01 -2.40
CA MET A 89 6.82 0.68 -3.21
C MET A 89 7.51 1.81 -2.46
N THR A 90 8.82 1.92 -2.65
CA THR A 90 9.64 3.03 -2.13
C THR A 90 10.64 3.49 -3.17
N ILE A 91 10.97 4.78 -3.17
CA ILE A 91 12.10 5.30 -3.94
C ILE A 91 13.32 5.31 -3.03
N VAL A 92 14.34 4.54 -3.40
CA VAL A 92 15.64 4.51 -2.74
C VAL A 92 16.59 5.37 -3.54
N ASN A 93 16.93 6.54 -2.98
CA ASN A 93 17.99 7.38 -3.51
C ASN A 93 19.33 6.86 -2.99
N GLY A 94 20.25 6.53 -3.90
CA GLY A 94 21.62 6.21 -3.51
C GLY A 94 22.32 7.45 -2.95
N ILE A 95 22.55 7.48 -1.65
CA ILE A 95 23.45 8.39 -0.93
C ILE A 95 24.28 7.40 -0.08
N ASP A 96 25.57 7.15 -0.26
CA ASP A 96 26.69 8.01 -0.64
C ASP A 96 27.61 7.33 -1.67
N SER A 97 27.80 7.94 -2.84
CA SER A 97 29.12 7.86 -3.48
C SER A 97 29.76 9.21 -3.26
N THR A 98 30.78 9.25 -2.40
CA THR A 98 31.71 10.37 -2.28
C THR A 98 32.49 10.52 -3.58
N GLU A 99 31.83 10.92 -4.65
CA GLU A 99 32.49 11.30 -5.89
C GLU A 99 32.38 12.81 -6.02
N THR A 100 33.43 13.44 -5.51
CA THR A 100 33.74 14.83 -5.80
C THR A 100 33.66 15.10 -7.30
N ARG A 101 33.17 16.30 -7.64
CA ARG A 101 33.35 17.07 -8.89
C ARG A 101 32.23 16.99 -9.94
N ARG A 102 31.70 18.20 -10.18
CA ARG A 102 31.04 18.74 -11.39
C ARG A 102 29.53 18.50 -11.55
N SER A 103 28.78 19.51 -11.11
CA SER A 103 27.77 20.25 -11.91
C SER A 103 27.33 19.58 -13.23
N ARG A 104 26.45 18.58 -13.10
CA ARG A 104 25.35 18.23 -14.03
C ARG A 104 24.55 17.12 -13.35
N GLN A 105 23.93 17.44 -12.21
CA GLN A 105 22.93 16.58 -11.60
C GLN A 105 21.67 16.61 -12.48
N GLN A 106 21.68 15.85 -13.57
CA GLN A 106 20.42 15.28 -14.06
C GLN A 106 19.85 14.53 -12.86
N LYS A 107 18.76 15.03 -12.27
CA LYS A 107 18.02 14.40 -11.18
C LYS A 107 17.83 12.93 -11.54
N ARG A 108 18.68 12.03 -11.04
CA ARG A 108 18.51 10.60 -11.27
C ARG A 108 17.19 10.25 -10.60
N ALA A 109 16.22 9.80 -11.38
CA ALA A 109 15.05 9.15 -10.84
C ALA A 109 15.58 7.99 -10.00
N GLY A 110 15.41 8.04 -8.68
CA GLY A 110 15.99 7.06 -7.75
C GLY A 110 15.58 5.64 -8.10
N THR A 111 16.14 4.65 -7.42
CA THR A 111 15.78 3.26 -7.68
C THR A 111 14.42 2.95 -7.06
N LEU A 112 13.53 2.33 -7.81
CA LEU A 112 12.24 1.86 -7.30
C LEU A 112 12.43 0.49 -6.64
N PHE A 113 12.21 0.43 -5.33
CA PHE A 113 12.23 -0.79 -4.55
C PHE A 113 10.82 -1.22 -4.19
N MET A 114 10.44 -2.42 -4.61
CA MET A 114 9.13 -3.03 -4.37
C MET A 114 9.29 -4.21 -3.42
N GLN A 115 8.47 -4.23 -2.37
CA GLN A 115 8.28 -5.37 -1.49
C GLN A 115 6.88 -5.89 -1.71
N ILE A 116 6.78 -7.14 -2.12
CA ILE A 116 5.55 -7.72 -2.62
C ILE A 116 5.13 -8.82 -1.66
N TYR A 117 3.94 -8.68 -1.08
CA TYR A 117 3.37 -9.60 -0.11
C TYR A 117 2.23 -10.36 -0.74
N HIS A 118 2.22 -11.68 -0.57
CA HIS A 118 1.11 -12.53 -0.98
C HIS A 118 0.24 -12.87 0.24
N PRO A 119 -0.96 -12.29 0.39
CA PRO A 119 -1.76 -12.43 1.62
C PRO A 119 -2.23 -13.85 1.92
N ARG A 120 -2.47 -14.66 0.88
CA ARG A 120 -2.84 -16.08 1.01
C ARG A 120 -1.65 -16.94 1.43
N LYS A 121 -0.52 -16.81 0.72
CA LYS A 121 0.69 -17.60 0.98
C LYS A 121 1.50 -17.10 2.19
N LYS A 122 1.22 -15.89 2.68
CA LYS A 122 1.93 -15.21 3.77
C LYS A 122 3.43 -15.07 3.50
N THR A 123 3.82 -14.97 2.22
CA THR A 123 5.23 -14.86 1.80
C THR A 123 5.54 -13.47 1.25
N TRP A 124 6.81 -13.09 1.36
CA TRP A 124 7.35 -11.86 0.82
C TRP A 124 8.34 -12.14 -0.30
N ARG A 125 8.33 -11.29 -1.31
CA ARG A 125 9.38 -11.19 -2.34
C ARG A 125 9.76 -9.72 -2.53
N CYS A 126 10.91 -9.46 -3.14
CA CYS A 126 11.33 -8.09 -3.43
C CYS A 126 11.86 -7.94 -4.85
N LEU A 127 11.65 -6.76 -5.42
CA LEU A 127 12.13 -6.38 -6.75
C LEU A 127 12.75 -4.99 -6.69
N VAL A 128 13.88 -4.82 -7.36
CA VAL A 128 14.57 -3.54 -7.51
C VAL A 128 14.58 -3.20 -9.00
N THR A 129 14.08 -2.03 -9.38
CA THR A 129 14.04 -1.60 -10.79
C THR A 129 14.25 -0.09 -10.92
N LYS A 130 14.51 0.37 -12.13
CA LYS A 130 14.50 1.81 -12.43
C LYS A 130 13.06 2.25 -12.70
N PRO A 131 12.58 3.36 -12.12
CA PRO A 131 11.27 3.86 -12.45
C PRO A 131 11.22 4.25 -13.94
N PRO A 132 10.11 3.97 -14.64
CA PRO A 132 9.96 4.32 -16.06
C PRO A 132 9.78 5.83 -16.28
N PHE A 133 9.70 6.61 -15.19
CA PHE A 133 9.48 8.05 -15.22
C PHE A 133 10.80 8.81 -15.12
N ARG A 134 10.90 9.91 -15.88
CA ARG A 134 12.05 10.83 -15.79
C ARG A 134 11.93 11.76 -14.58
N GLN A 135 10.71 11.99 -14.12
CA GLN A 135 10.41 12.82 -12.96
C GLN A 135 10.55 12.00 -11.67
N PRO A 136 10.96 12.63 -10.56
CA PRO A 136 10.89 12.01 -9.24
C PRO A 136 9.46 11.61 -8.89
N LEU A 137 9.28 10.41 -8.35
CA LEU A 137 8.01 9.96 -7.79
C LEU A 137 7.90 10.35 -6.32
N ASP A 138 6.74 10.87 -5.92
CA ASP A 138 6.42 11.19 -4.53
C ASP A 138 5.21 10.38 -4.06
N PHE A 139 5.47 9.33 -3.28
CA PHE A 139 4.41 8.46 -2.76
C PHE A 139 3.63 9.04 -1.56
N SER A 140 3.98 10.24 -1.08
CA SER A 140 3.25 10.87 0.03
C SER A 140 1.92 11.42 -0.47
N THR A 141 1.90 11.93 -1.70
CA THR A 141 0.74 12.55 -2.35
C THR A 141 0.17 11.73 -3.50
N THR A 142 0.91 10.73 -4.01
CA THR A 142 0.46 9.90 -5.14
C THR A 142 -0.61 8.89 -4.74
N VAL A 143 -1.67 8.81 -5.55
CA VAL A 143 -2.65 7.72 -5.56
C VAL A 143 -2.28 6.75 -6.68
N MET A 144 -2.36 5.45 -6.41
CA MET A 144 -2.09 4.40 -7.39
C MET A 144 -3.33 3.54 -7.58
N CYS A 145 -3.59 3.14 -8.82
CA CYS A 145 -4.65 2.22 -9.17
C CYS A 145 -4.15 1.23 -10.23
N PRO A 146 -4.62 -0.02 -10.20
CA PRO A 146 -4.45 -0.91 -11.33
C PRO A 146 -5.32 -0.40 -12.49
N ILE A 147 -4.77 -0.45 -13.70
CA ILE A 147 -5.54 -0.24 -14.93
C ILE A 147 -5.67 -1.60 -15.63
N GLN A 148 -6.89 -1.94 -16.03
CA GLN A 148 -7.15 -3.02 -16.98
C GLN A 148 -7.11 -2.39 -18.38
N LEU A 149 -6.31 -2.96 -19.28
CA LEU A 149 -6.15 -2.50 -20.67
C LEU A 149 -7.03 -3.32 -21.62
#